data_AF-A0A6N0HZV7-F1
#
_entry.id   AF-A0A6N0HZV7-F1
#
_cell.length_a   1.000
_cell.length_b   1.000
_cell.length_c   1.000
_cell.angle_alpha   90.00
_cell.angle_beta   90.00
_cell.angle_gamma   90.00
#
_symmetry.space_group_name_H-M   'P 1'
#
loop_
_entity.id
_entity.type
_entity.pdbx_description
1 polymer ?
#
loop_
_entity_poly.entity_id
_entity_poly.type
_entity_poly.pdbx_seq_one_letter_code
_entity_poly.pdbx_strand_id
1 'polypeptide(L)'
;MRTRRFTLKAYTAAFATLLIGAVISIRLGDWSWFSRSGSLVVVNGIILTSHQIIEHMHALTRNHQHGMQVRHDWASEEKHNLINGDNEKRWRIEKYGLYMLIIGTLVWGFGDLVNTL
;
A
#
# COMPACT_ATOMS: atom_id res chain seq x y z
N MET A 1 10.82 9.43 7.05
CA MET A 1 9.67 9.66 7.98
C MET A 1 8.41 10.22 7.29
N ARG A 2 8.51 11.06 6.24
CA ARG A 2 7.35 11.69 5.56
C ARG A 2 6.41 10.67 4.89
N THR A 3 6.96 9.65 4.24
CA THR A 3 6.25 8.55 3.57
C THR A 3 5.46 7.65 4.53
N ARG A 4 5.99 7.43 5.73
CA ARG A 4 5.33 6.64 6.78
C ARG A 4 4.06 7.33 7.31
N ARG A 5 4.04 8.67 7.34
CA ARG A 5 2.84 9.44 7.74
C ARG A 5 1.79 9.44 6.63
N PHE A 6 2.21 9.46 5.36
CA PHE A 6 1.29 9.40 4.23
C PHE A 6 0.61 8.03 4.12
N THR A 7 1.37 6.95 4.26
CA THR A 7 0.85 5.58 4.29
C THR A 7 -0.14 5.37 5.44
N LEU A 8 0.19 5.86 6.65
CA LEU A 8 -0.73 5.79 7.78
C LEU A 8 -2.04 6.55 7.51
N LYS A 9 -1.95 7.75 6.92
CA LYS A 9 -3.12 8.57 6.56
C LYS A 9 -4.01 7.88 5.52
N ALA A 10 -3.41 7.29 4.48
CA ALA A 10 -4.14 6.54 3.46
C ALA A 10 -4.84 5.31 4.07
N TYR A 11 -4.17 4.61 4.98
CA TYR A 11 -4.76 3.47 5.68
C TYR A 11 -5.91 3.87 6.59
N THR A 12 -5.75 4.97 7.36
CA THR A 12 -6.83 5.50 8.19
C THR A 12 -8.00 6.00 7.36
N ALA A 13 -7.74 6.60 6.19
CA ALA A 13 -8.78 7.06 5.28
C ALA A 13 -9.57 5.88 4.72
N ALA A 14 -8.89 4.82 4.28
CA ALA A 14 -9.55 3.64 3.75
C ALA A 14 -10.31 2.85 4.81
N PHE A 15 -9.76 2.74 6.02
CA PHE A 15 -10.47 2.13 7.15
C PHE A 15 -11.72 2.95 7.51
N ALA A 16 -11.61 4.28 7.52
CA ALA A 16 -12.76 5.16 7.74
C ALA A 16 -13.81 5.01 6.61
N THR A 17 -13.41 4.96 5.34
CA THR A 17 -14.37 4.77 4.23
C THR A 17 -15.07 3.42 4.31
N LEU A 18 -14.36 2.37 4.72
CA LEU A 18 -14.93 1.02 4.89
C LEU A 18 -15.91 0.99 6.07
N LEU A 19 -15.53 1.59 7.22
CA LEU A 19 -16.42 1.72 8.38
C LEU A 19 -17.68 2.52 8.06
N ILE A 20 -17.54 3.65 7.36
CA ILE A 20 -18.67 4.48 6.96
C ILE A 20 -19.59 3.70 6.02
N GLY A 21 -19.03 3.00 5.03
CA GLY A 21 -19.78 2.12 4.12
C GLY A 21 -20.54 1.02 4.86
N ALA A 22 -19.90 0.38 5.84
CA ALA A 22 -20.53 -0.67 6.65
C ALA A 22 -21.65 -0.11 7.55
N VAL A 23 -21.44 1.02 8.22
CA VAL A 23 -22.46 1.65 9.08
C VAL A 23 -23.67 2.09 8.27
N ILE A 24 -23.45 2.70 7.10
CA ILE A 24 -24.51 3.11 6.17
C ILE A 24 -25.29 1.89 5.67
N SER A 25 -24.57 0.82 5.31
CA SER A 25 -25.17 -0.43 4.84
C SER A 25 -26.08 -1.07 5.90
N ILE A 26 -25.63 -1.17 7.15
CA ILE A 26 -26.44 -1.72 8.25
C ILE A 26 -27.67 -0.84 8.53
N ARG A 27 -27.53 0.48 8.46
CA ARG A 27 -28.63 1.43 8.71
C ARG A 27 -29.70 1.41 7.63
N LEU A 28 -29.31 1.22 6.37
CA LEU A 28 -30.21 1.22 5.22
C LEU A 28 -30.72 -0.17 4.86
N GLY A 29 -30.13 -1.24 5.42
CA GLY A 29 -30.44 -2.62 5.06
C GLY A 29 -30.02 -2.98 3.63
N ASP A 30 -29.18 -2.16 3.00
CA ASP A 30 -28.71 -2.31 1.63
C ASP A 30 -27.19 -2.51 1.64
N TRP A 31 -26.74 -3.72 1.32
CA TRP A 31 -25.32 -4.08 1.24
C TRP A 31 -24.62 -3.55 -0.01
N SER A 32 -25.36 -2.93 -0.94
CA SER A 32 -24.78 -2.20 -2.07
C SER A 32 -23.86 -1.06 -1.65
N TRP A 33 -24.16 -0.39 -0.55
CA TRP A 33 -23.30 0.67 -0.03
C TRP A 33 -21.98 0.14 0.51
N PHE A 34 -21.99 -1.06 1.10
CA PHE A 34 -20.77 -1.72 1.54
C PHE A 34 -19.90 -2.14 0.35
N SER A 35 -20.50 -2.75 -0.67
CA SER A 35 -19.82 -3.08 -1.94
C SER A 35 -19.18 -1.85 -2.59
N ARG A 36 -19.94 -0.74 -2.72
CA ARG A 36 -19.42 0.53 -3.26
C ARG A 36 -18.25 1.09 -2.45
N SER A 37 -18.28 0.98 -1.12
CA SER A 37 -17.15 1.41 -0.28
C SER A 37 -15.87 0.60 -0.56
N GLY A 38 -15.99 -0.67 -0.98
CA GLY A 38 -14.86 -1.50 -1.41
C GLY A 38 -14.09 -0.90 -2.59
N SER A 39 -14.79 -0.33 -3.58
CA SER A 39 -14.16 0.33 -4.73
C SER A 39 -13.29 1.52 -4.33
N LEU A 40 -13.72 2.30 -3.32
CA LEU A 40 -12.94 3.41 -2.78
C LEU A 40 -11.68 2.92 -2.06
N VAL A 41 -11.77 1.78 -1.38
CA VAL A 41 -10.60 1.13 -0.75
C VAL A 41 -9.61 0.65 -1.82
N VAL A 42 -10.09 0.08 -2.92
CA VAL A 42 -9.24 -0.32 -4.07
C VAL A 42 -8.51 0.88 -4.65
N VAL A 43 -9.21 1.98 -4.93
CA VAL A 43 -8.59 3.20 -5.47
C VAL A 43 -7.51 3.72 -4.52
N ASN A 44 -7.77 3.75 -3.22
CA ASN A 44 -6.76 4.13 -2.22
C ASN A 44 -5.56 3.16 -2.23
N GLY A 45 -5.79 1.86 -2.38
CA GLY A 45 -4.74 0.85 -2.51
C GLY A 45 -3.88 1.03 -3.77
N ILE A 46 -4.49 1.36 -4.91
CA ILE A 46 -3.78 1.63 -6.18
C ILE A 46 -2.91 2.87 -6.04
N ILE A 47 -3.44 3.96 -5.46
CA ILE A 47 -2.68 5.20 -5.24
C ILE A 47 -1.49 4.93 -4.32
N LEU A 48 -1.70 4.18 -3.24
CA LEU A 48 -0.64 3.83 -2.30
C LEU A 48 0.46 2.98 -2.96
N THR A 49 0.06 1.96 -3.71
CA THR A 49 0.98 1.05 -4.41
C THR A 49 1.75 1.80 -5.48
N SER A 50 1.08 2.65 -6.26
CA SER A 50 1.71 3.51 -7.27
C SER A 50 2.76 4.43 -6.65
N HIS A 51 2.44 5.08 -5.52
CA HIS A 51 3.38 5.95 -4.83
C HIS A 51 4.62 5.19 -4.34
N GLN A 52 4.45 3.98 -3.80
CA GLN A 52 5.56 3.14 -3.35
C GLN A 52 6.47 2.74 -4.53
N ILE A 53 5.89 2.34 -5.66
CA ILE A 53 6.63 1.95 -6.87
C ILE A 53 7.42 3.14 -7.43
N ILE A 54 6.80 4.31 -7.52
CA ILE A 54 7.45 5.52 -8.04
C ILE A 54 8.63 5.93 -7.15
N GLU A 55 8.47 5.92 -5.83
CA GLU A 55 9.57 6.20 -4.92
C GLU A 55 10.69 5.16 -5.02
N HIS A 56 10.33 3.88 -5.20
CA HIS A 56 11.30 2.81 -5.38
C HIS A 56 12.11 3.01 -6.67
N MET A 57 11.45 3.31 -7.79
CA MET A 57 12.11 3.59 -9.06
C MET A 57 13.02 4.82 -8.98
N HIS A 58 12.57 5.92 -8.37
CA HIS A 58 13.42 7.11 -8.21
C HIS A 58 14.66 6.83 -7.37
N ALA A 59 14.55 6.01 -6.32
CA ALA A 59 15.70 5.61 -5.50
C ALA A 59 16.70 4.76 -6.30
N LEU A 60 16.20 3.82 -7.12
CA LEU A 60 17.04 3.01 -8.01
C LEU A 60 17.74 3.88 -9.06
N THR A 61 17.03 4.79 -9.71
CA THR A 61 17.60 5.70 -10.73
C THR A 61 18.69 6.61 -10.14
N ARG A 62 18.50 7.14 -8.92
CA ARG A 62 19.52 7.95 -8.25
C ARG A 62 20.79 7.17 -7.94
N ASN A 63 20.67 5.91 -7.50
CA ASN A 63 21.81 5.04 -7.26
C ASN A 63 22.51 4.64 -8.57
N HIS A 64 21.75 4.45 -9.66
CA HIS A 64 22.32 4.14 -10.97
C HIS A 64 23.13 5.31 -11.54
N GLN A 65 22.66 6.55 -11.35
CA GLN A 65 23.38 7.75 -11.79
C GLN A 65 24.68 8.00 -11.00
N HIS A 66 24.76 7.62 -9.72
CA HIS A 66 26.00 7.73 -8.94
C HIS A 66 26.97 6.56 -9.19
N GLY A 67 26.47 5.38 -9.55
CA GLY A 67 27.28 4.19 -9.85
C GLY A 67 28.13 4.31 -11.13
N MET A 68 27.77 5.22 -12.04
CA MET A 68 28.52 5.42 -13.29
C MET A 68 29.83 6.21 -13.07
N GLN A 69 30.05 6.78 -11.87
CA GLN A 69 31.26 7.55 -11.53
C GLN A 69 32.22 6.83 -10.57
N VAL A 70 31.87 5.65 -10.03
CA VAL A 70 32.70 4.93 -9.05
C VAL A 70 33.03 3.52 -9.56
N ARG A 71 33.98 3.44 -10.50
CA ARG A 71 34.58 2.18 -10.99
C ARG A 71 35.87 1.80 -10.26
N HIS A 72 36.12 2.36 -9.09
CA HIS A 72 37.30 2.06 -8.28
C HIS A 72 36.99 2.49 -6.85
N ASP A 73 36.70 1.55 -5.94
CA ASP A 73 37.50 1.42 -4.71
C ASP A 73 36.84 0.62 -3.56
N TRP A 74 37.36 -0.60 -3.36
CA TRP A 74 37.76 -1.29 -2.12
C TRP A 74 37.02 -1.10 -0.78
N ALA A 75 35.77 -1.57 -0.60
CA ALA A 75 35.26 -1.92 0.74
C ALA A 75 34.05 -2.86 0.70
N SER A 76 34.27 -4.16 0.44
CA SER A 76 33.20 -5.13 0.17
C SER A 76 32.81 -6.07 1.33
N GLU A 77 33.37 -5.95 2.55
CA GLU A 77 33.03 -6.89 3.64
C GLU A 77 32.12 -6.32 4.75
N GLU A 78 32.18 -5.01 5.06
CA GLU A 78 31.45 -4.48 6.23
C GLU A 78 30.01 -4.02 5.92
N LYS A 79 29.67 -3.79 4.64
CA LYS A 79 28.36 -3.27 4.23
C LYS A 79 27.21 -4.29 4.26
N HIS A 80 27.48 -5.59 4.26
CA HIS A 80 26.45 -6.61 4.12
C HIS A 80 25.46 -6.67 5.30
N ASN A 81 25.89 -6.35 6.52
CA ASN A 81 25.03 -6.40 7.70
C ASN A 81 24.09 -5.18 7.84
N LEU A 82 24.48 -4.01 7.31
CA LEU A 82 23.65 -2.80 7.33
C LEU A 82 22.56 -2.83 6.24
N ILE A 83 22.81 -3.50 5.11
CA ILE A 83 21.86 -3.59 4.00
C ILE A 83 20.68 -4.53 4.33
N ASN A 84 20.92 -5.59 5.11
CA ASN A 84 19.86 -6.55 5.45
C ASN A 84 18.74 -5.95 6.31
N GLY A 85 19.05 -5.05 7.25
CA GLY A 85 18.06 -4.45 8.15
C GLY A 85 17.08 -3.47 7.48
N ASP A 86 17.51 -2.80 6.41
CA ASP A 86 16.67 -1.85 5.67
C ASP A 86 15.80 -2.55 4.61
N ASN A 87 16.27 -3.66 4.05
CA ASN A 87 15.54 -4.41 3.02
C ASN A 87 14.26 -5.06 3.59
N GLU A 88 14.32 -5.59 4.81
CA GLU A 88 13.19 -6.28 5.44
C GLU A 88 12.02 -5.33 5.79
N LYS A 89 12.32 -4.12 6.27
CA LYS A 89 11.30 -3.10 6.55
C LYS A 89 10.65 -2.57 5.27
N ARG A 90 11.43 -2.45 4.20
CA ARG A 90 10.96 -1.99 2.88
C ARG A 90 10.07 -3.03 2.21
N TRP A 91 10.44 -4.31 2.27
CA TRP A 91 9.63 -5.42 1.76
C TRP A 91 8.29 -5.56 2.47
N ARG A 92 8.24 -5.32 3.80
CA ARG A 92 6.96 -5.29 4.53
C ARG A 92 6.06 -4.16 4.06
N ILE A 93 6.60 -2.97 3.76
CA ILE A 93 5.83 -1.81 3.30
C ILE A 93 5.16 -2.08 1.94
N GLU A 94 5.85 -2.75 1.03
CA GLU A 94 5.34 -3.13 -0.29
C GLU A 94 4.15 -4.11 -0.20
N LYS A 95 4.13 -5.01 0.79
CA LYS A 95 3.03 -5.94 0.97
C LYS A 95 1.72 -5.27 1.41
N TYR A 96 1.76 -4.16 2.13
CA TYR A 96 0.54 -3.54 2.67
C TYR A 96 -0.37 -2.94 1.58
N GLY A 97 0.20 -2.36 0.51
CA GLY A 97 -0.60 -1.87 -0.63
C GLY A 97 -1.32 -3.01 -1.34
N LEU A 98 -0.63 -4.14 -1.52
CA LEU A 98 -1.18 -5.35 -2.12
C LEU A 98 -2.29 -5.97 -1.26
N TYR A 99 -2.09 -6.09 0.06
CA TYR A 99 -3.14 -6.58 0.96
C TYR A 99 -4.38 -5.69 0.95
N MET A 100 -4.18 -4.37 0.91
CA MET A 100 -5.26 -3.41 0.82
C MET A 100 -6.05 -3.54 -0.49
N LEU A 101 -5.36 -3.78 -1.61
CA LEU A 101 -6.00 -4.08 -2.89
C LEU A 101 -6.84 -5.35 -2.80
N ILE A 102 -6.27 -6.44 -2.30
CA ILE A 102 -6.97 -7.75 -2.20
C ILE A 102 -8.21 -7.62 -1.32
N ILE A 103 -8.10 -6.97 -0.16
CA ILE A 103 -9.24 -6.78 0.73
C ILE A 103 -10.28 -5.88 0.07
N GLY A 104 -9.87 -4.77 -0.55
CA GLY A 104 -10.76 -3.86 -1.26
C GLY A 104 -11.51 -4.54 -2.40
N THR A 105 -10.85 -5.38 -3.19
CA THR A 105 -11.47 -6.10 -4.32
C THR A 105 -12.42 -7.18 -3.83
N LEU A 106 -12.10 -7.87 -2.73
CA LEU A 106 -13.03 -8.81 -2.11
C LEU A 106 -14.27 -8.11 -1.59
N VAL A 107 -14.13 -6.98 -0.89
CA VAL A 107 -15.27 -6.19 -0.40
C VAL A 107 -16.09 -5.65 -1.57
N TRP A 108 -15.43 -5.20 -2.64
CA TRP A 108 -16.12 -4.68 -3.82
C TRP A 108 -16.86 -5.78 -4.62
N GLY A 109 -16.27 -6.96 -4.78
CA GLY A 109 -16.87 -8.04 -5.56
C GLY A 109 -17.91 -8.85 -4.78
N PHE A 110 -17.73 -8.98 -3.46
CA PHE A 110 -18.56 -9.85 -2.61
C PHE A 110 -19.37 -9.10 -1.55
N GLY A 111 -19.23 -7.78 -1.44
CA GLY A 111 -19.97 -6.99 -0.44
C GLY A 111 -21.48 -7.09 -0.62
N ASP A 112 -21.95 -7.24 -1.87
CA ASP A 112 -23.37 -7.37 -2.20
C ASP A 112 -23.97 -8.73 -1.78
N LEU A 113 -23.15 -9.79 -1.72
CA LEU A 113 -23.62 -11.14 -1.37
C LEU A 113 -24.06 -11.25 0.09
N VAL A 114 -23.65 -10.32 0.95
CA VAL A 114 -24.09 -10.28 2.35
C VAL A 114 -25.59 -9.98 2.45
N ASN A 115 -26.19 -9.35 1.43
CA ASN A 115 -27.63 -9.11 1.38
C ASN A 115 -28.46 -10.39 1.13
N THR A 116 -27.83 -11.41 0.55
CA THR A 116 -28.50 -12.64 0.13
C THR A 116 -28.38 -13.79 1.14
N LEU A 117 -27.65 -13.59 2.25
CA LEU A 117 -27.54 -14.50 3.39
C LEU A 117 -28.55 -14.13 4.48
#